data_AF-A0A370EHU1-F1
#
_entry.id   AF-A0A370EHU1-F1
#
_cell.length_a   1.000
_cell.length_b   1.000
_cell.length_c   1.000
_cell.angle_alpha   90.00
_cell.angle_beta   90.00
_cell.angle_gamma   90.00
#
_symmetry.space_group_name_H-M   'P 1'
#
loop_
_entity.id
_entity.type
_entity.pdbx_description
1 polymer ?
#
loop_
_entity_poly.entity_id
_entity_poly.type
_entity_poly.pdbx_seq_one_letter_code
_entity_poly.pdbx_strand_id
1 'polypeptide(L)' 'MNMTAIENIKNGLIDRILATKNEKLLQAISTIFESAKEEEIVGLSSEQLEMLAMSEDDIANGRLISEDDIDKLDSGWR' A
#
# COMPACT_ATOMS: atom_id res chain seq x y z
N MET A 1 -34.83 2.57 10.45
CA MET A 1 -33.39 2.86 10.51
C MET A 1 -33.16 4.04 9.58
N ASN A 2 -32.58 5.14 10.07
CA ASN A 2 -32.49 6.38 9.30
C ASN A 2 -31.23 6.32 8.44
N MET A 3 -31.38 6.23 7.12
CA MET A 3 -30.26 6.28 6.19
C MET A 3 -29.56 7.63 6.32
N THR A 4 -28.24 7.63 6.46
CA THR A 4 -27.46 8.86 6.62
C THR A 4 -27.43 9.66 5.31
N ALA A 5 -27.20 10.96 5.38
CA ALA A 5 -27.04 11.80 4.18
C ALA A 5 -25.96 11.26 3.23
N ILE A 6 -24.91 10.64 3.78
CA ILE A 6 -23.83 10.00 3.03
C ILE A 6 -24.33 8.77 2.27
N GLU A 7 -25.16 7.92 2.90
CA GLU A 7 -25.72 6.73 2.24
C GLU A 7 -26.62 7.11 1.06
N ASN A 8 -27.42 8.16 1.20
CA ASN A 8 -28.25 8.67 0.10
C ASN A 8 -27.41 9.15 -1.09
N ILE A 9 -26.30 9.83 -0.82
CA ILE A 9 -25.36 10.27 -1.87
C ILE A 9 -24.72 9.05 -2.55
N LYS A 10 -24.25 8.06 -1.78
CA LYS A 10 -23.63 6.84 -2.32
C LYS A 10 -24.60 6.06 -3.21
N ASN A 11 -25.82 5.83 -2.74
CA ASN A 11 -26.83 5.09 -3.49
C ASN A 11 -27.21 5.82 -4.79
N GLY A 12 -27.40 7.14 -4.73
CA GLY A 12 -27.68 7.94 -5.92
C GLY A 12 -26.55 7.93 -6.96
N LEU A 13 -25.29 7.82 -6.53
CA LEU A 13 -24.16 7.65 -7.44
C LEU A 13 -24.14 6.26 -8.07
N ILE A 14 -24.39 5.20 -7.29
CA ILE A 14 -24.48 3.81 -7.79
C ILE A 14 -25.56 3.71 -8.87
N ASP A 15 -26.76 4.25 -8.61
CA ASP A 15 -27.87 4.20 -9.57
C ASP A 15 -27.52 4.89 -10.89
N ARG A 16 -26.82 6.04 -10.84
CA ARG A 16 -26.38 6.79 -12.03
C ARG A 16 -25.31 6.04 -12.82
N ILE A 17 -24.39 5.37 -12.12
CA ILE A 17 -23.34 4.53 -12.74
C ILE A 17 -23.97 3.31 -13.42
N LEU A 18 -24.96 2.67 -12.79
CA LEU A 18 -25.65 1.52 -13.37
C LEU A 18 -26.52 1.89 -14.57
N ALA A 19 -27.08 3.10 -14.60
CA ALA A 19 -27.95 3.56 -15.69
C ALA A 19 -27.19 3.98 -16.96
N THR A 20 -25.91 4.34 -16.85
CA THR A 20 -25.13 4.84 -17.99
C THR A 20 -24.41 3.72 -18.74
N LYS A 21 -24.37 3.84 -20.07
CA LYS A 21 -23.53 3.01 -20.97
C LYS A 21 -22.42 3.83 -21.64
N ASN A 22 -22.23 5.07 -21.21
CA ASN A 22 -21.23 5.96 -21.79
C ASN A 22 -19.85 5.62 -21.22
N GLU A 23 -19.04 4.94 -22.02
CA GLU A 23 -17.68 4.52 -21.68
C GLU A 23 -16.79 5.69 -21.25
N LYS A 24 -16.82 6.82 -21.98
CA LYS A 24 -16.00 7.99 -21.66
C LYS A 24 -16.33 8.57 -20.28
N LEU A 25 -17.61 8.58 -19.93
CA LEU A 25 -18.06 9.03 -18.61
C LEU A 25 -17.58 8.06 -17.51
N LEU A 26 -17.74 6.76 -17.73
CA LEU A 26 -17.29 5.75 -16.78
C LEU A 26 -15.78 5.79 -16.56
N GLN A 27 -15.01 5.98 -17.63
CA GLN A 27 -13.56 6.16 -17.58
C GLN A 27 -13.18 7.37 -16.72
N ALA A 28 -13.82 8.52 -16.96
CA ALA A 28 -13.56 9.74 -16.21
C ALA A 28 -13.90 9.58 -14.71
N ILE A 29 -15.01 8.89 -14.39
CA ILE A 29 -15.39 8.60 -12.99
C ILE A 29 -14.34 7.69 -12.32
N SER A 30 -13.87 6.65 -13.02
CA SER A 30 -12.81 5.75 -12.50
C SER A 30 -11.54 6.52 -12.15
N THR A 31 -11.07 7.37 -13.07
CA THR A 31 -9.88 8.20 -12.86
C THR A 31 -10.04 9.14 -11.67
N ILE A 32 -11.23 9.75 -11.50
CA ILE A 32 -11.50 10.61 -10.35
C ILE A 32 -11.38 9.82 -9.04
N PHE A 33 -11.96 8.61 -8.96
CA PHE A 33 -11.86 7.78 -7.76
C PHE A 33 -10.43 7.32 -7.46
N GLU A 34 -9.64 7.02 -8.48
CA GLU A 34 -8.23 6.69 -8.32
C GLU A 34 -7.44 7.90 -7.78
N SER A 35 -7.69 9.10 -8.30
CA SER A 35 -7.03 10.33 -7.83
C SER A 35 -7.46 10.77 -6.43
N ALA A 36 -8.65 10.36 -6.00
CA ALA A 36 -9.20 10.68 -4.69
C ALA A 36 -8.83 9.66 -3.61
N LYS A 37 -8.11 8.58 -3.96
CA LYS A 37 -7.49 7.73 -2.94
C LYS A 37 -6.44 8.56 -2.23
N GLU A 38 -6.65 8.82 -0.94
CA GLU A 38 -5.56 9.21 -0.08
C GLU A 38 -4.50 8.10 -0.18
N GLU A 39 -3.27 8.45 -0.54
CA GLU A 39 -2.15 7.52 -0.41
C GLU A 39 -2.11 7.12 1.06
N GLU A 40 -2.43 5.87 1.35
CA GLU A 40 -2.25 5.30 2.66
C GLU A 40 -0.74 5.23 2.87
N ILE A 41 -0.17 6.31 3.41
CA ILE A 41 1.23 6.35 3.81
C ILE A 41 1.35 5.34 4.94
N VAL A 42 1.79 4.13 4.59
CA VAL A 42 2.08 3.10 5.57
C VAL A 42 3.27 3.59 6.40
N GLY A 43 2.98 4.06 7.60
CA GLY A 43 3.99 4.40 8.58
C GLY A 43 4.70 3.13 9.05
N LEU A 44 6.02 3.18 9.16
CA LEU A 44 6.81 2.11 9.77
C LEU A 44 6.52 2.08 11.28
N SER A 45 6.48 0.87 11.86
CA SER A 45 6.44 0.70 13.32
C SER A 45 7.77 1.12 13.95
N SER A 46 7.76 1.34 15.27
CA SER A 46 8.98 1.67 16.02
C SER A 46 10.05 0.59 15.86
N GLU A 47 9.65 -0.68 15.86
CA GLU A 47 10.54 -1.84 15.69
C GLU A 47 11.14 -1.88 14.28
N GLN A 48 10.37 -1.50 13.27
CA GLN A 48 10.86 -1.44 11.88
C GLN A 48 11.86 -0.29 11.70
N LEU A 49 11.62 0.86 12.34
CA LEU A 49 12.58 1.97 12.37
C LEU A 49 13.86 1.59 13.12
N GLU A 50 13.74 0.85 14.22
CA GLU A 50 14.89 0.34 14.98
C GLU A 50 15.72 -0.64 14.15
N MET A 51 15.09 -1.56 13.43
CA MET A 51 15.81 -2.47 12.50
C MET A 51 16.60 -1.72 11.43
N LEU A 52 16.04 -0.62 10.89
CA LEU A 52 16.75 0.21 9.92
C LEU A 52 17.96 0.92 10.56
N ALA A 53 17.79 1.48 11.76
CA ALA A 53 18.89 2.11 12.50
C ALA A 53 20.02 1.11 12.83
N MET A 54 19.67 -0.12 13.19
CA MET A 54 20.64 -1.20 13.39
C MET A 54 21.39 -1.54 12.10
N SER A 55 20.66 -1.61 10.97
CA SER A 55 21.28 -1.86 9.67
C SER A 55 22.25 -0.75 9.26
N GLU A 56 21.92 0.52 9.54
CA GLU A 56 22.81 1.65 9.27
C GLU A 56 24.10 1.55 10.10
N ASP A 57 24.00 1.15 11.37
CA ASP A 57 25.17 0.92 12.23
C ASP A 57 26.00 -0.28 11.74
N ASP A 58 25.37 -1.36 11.29
CA ASP A 58 26.06 -2.52 10.71
C ASP A 58 26.86 -2.13 9.47
N ILE A 59 26.28 -1.30 8.59
CA ILE A 59 26.97 -0.77 7.40
C ILE A 59 28.15 0.13 7.82
N ALA A 60 27.92 1.07 8.74
CA ALA A 60 28.94 2.01 9.18
C ALA A 60 30.16 1.33 9.82
N ASN A 61 29.93 0.21 10.52
CA ASN A 61 30.97 -0.56 11.18
C ASN A 61 31.47 -1.76 10.35
N GLY A 62 31.02 -1.92 9.11
CA GLY A 62 31.45 -3.01 8.21
C GLY A 62 31.04 -4.40 8.69
N ARG A 63 29.97 -4.52 9.49
CA ARG A 63 29.39 -5.79 9.93
C ARG A 63 28.49 -6.37 8.84
N LEU A 64 29.10 -6.61 7.68
CA LEU A 64 28.45 -7.15 6.50
C LEU A 64 28.86 -8.60 6.29
N ILE A 65 27.97 -9.40 5.72
CA ILE A 65 28.24 -10.75 5.27
C ILE A 65 28.09 -10.79 3.74
N SER A 66 28.96 -11.53 3.06
CA SER A 66 28.84 -11.70 1.61
C SER A 66 27.78 -12.75 1.28
N GLU A 67 27.16 -12.63 0.09
CA GLU A 67 26.19 -13.63 -0.40
C GLU A 67 26.80 -15.04 -0.42
N ASP A 68 28.05 -15.17 -0.89
CA ASP A 68 28.79 -16.44 -0.91
C ASP A 68 28.94 -17.07 0.49
N ASP A 69 29.01 -16.26 1.54
CA ASP A 69 29.11 -16.74 2.91
C ASP A 69 27.74 -17.14 3.48
N ILE A 70 26.67 -16.45 3.07
CA ILE A 70 25.28 -16.85 3.35
C ILE A 70 24.97 -18.21 2.69
N ASP A 71 25.35 -18.40 1.43
CA ASP A 71 25.13 -19.65 0.70
C ASP A 71 25.81 -20.85 1.37
N LYS A 72 27.03 -20.66 1.90
CA LYS A 72 27.74 -21.70 2.65
C LYS A 72 27.04 -22.01 3.98
N LEU A 73 26.55 -20.99 4.69
CA LEU A 73 25.77 -21.17 5.92
C LEU A 73 24.50 -21.98 5.66
N ASP A 74 23.75 -21.63 4.62
CA ASP A 74 22.51 -22.33 4.22
C ASP A 74 22.79 -23.79 3.84
N SER A 75 23.91 -24.06 3.17
CA SER A 75 24.33 -25.42 2.80
C SER A 75 24.62 -26.34 3.99
N GLY A 76 24.99 -25.78 5.16
CA GLY A 76 25.24 -26.54 6.38
C GLY A 76 23.99 -26.82 7.22
N TRP A 77 22.86 -26.20 6.87
CA TRP A 77 21.56 -26.39 7.52
C TRP A 77 20.64 -27.35 6.75
N ARG A 78 21.05 -27.75 5.55
CA ARG A 78 20.44 -28.82 4.73
C ARG A 78 21.04 -30.18 5.06
#